data_AF-E2ADP7-F1
#
_entry.id   AF-E2ADP7-F1
#
_cell.length_a   1.000
_cell.length_b   1.000
_cell.length_c   1.000
_cell.angle_alpha   90.00
_cell.angle_beta   90.00
_cell.angle_gamma   90.00
#
_symmetry.space_group_name_H-M   'P 1'
#
loop_
_entity.id
_entity.type
_entity.pdbx_description
1 polymer ?
#
loop_
_entity_poly.entity_id
_entity_poly.type
_entity_poly.pdbx_seq_one_letter_code
_entity_poly.pdbx_strand_id
1 'polypeptide(L)'
;CRATLKELQIEVSKADPNKLIDVGSYRMDAEGNTKHKKVPLNRSEVYILDLLDGICEKMTDYVRATKKSNNQLTILNLMSSPGIMNPRMKEVDIIQDSDLNKSLQHYVSAAYYIWIFGTFLFINLY
;
A
#
# COMPACT_ATOMS: atom_id res chain seq x y z
N CYS A 1 -5.22 3.58 7.82
CA CYS A 1 -4.73 4.76 7.08
C CYS A 1 -3.35 5.24 7.57
N ARG A 2 -3.19 5.82 8.78
CA ARG A 2 -1.85 6.31 9.23
C ARG A 2 -0.75 5.25 9.30
N ALA A 3 -1.07 4.04 9.77
CA ALA A 3 -0.12 2.92 9.81
C ALA A 3 0.33 2.52 8.39
N THR A 4 -0.63 2.35 7.48
CA THR A 4 -0.41 2.04 6.06
C THR A 4 0.50 3.06 5.37
N LEU A 5 0.26 4.35 5.59
CA LEU A 5 1.07 5.43 5.00
C LEU A 5 2.51 5.41 5.53
N LYS A 6 2.71 5.06 6.80
CA LYS A 6 4.04 4.96 7.40
C LYS A 6 4.83 3.78 6.80
N GLU A 7 4.20 2.62 6.66
CA GLU A 7 4.81 1.46 6.01
C GLU A 7 5.14 1.75 4.53
N LEU A 8 4.23 2.43 3.82
CA LEU A 8 4.47 2.86 2.44
C LEU A 8 5.67 3.80 2.33
N GLN A 9 5.78 4.80 3.22
CA GLN A 9 6.95 5.69 3.23
C GLN A 9 8.25 4.94 3.49
N ILE A 10 8.25 3.95 4.40
CA ILE A 10 9.42 3.12 4.70
C ILE A 10 9.84 2.34 3.45
N GLU A 11 8.92 1.63 2.78
CA GLU A 11 9.26 0.86 1.59
C GLU A 11 9.65 1.75 0.40
N VAL A 12 8.97 2.89 0.19
CA VAL A 12 9.35 3.87 -0.85
C VAL A 12 10.75 4.44 -0.60
N SER A 13 11.14 4.66 0.66
CA SER A 13 12.50 5.15 1.00
C SER A 13 13.61 4.13 0.75
N LYS A 14 13.29 2.84 0.65
CA LYS A 14 14.25 1.79 0.24
C LYS A 14 14.42 1.73 -1.27
N ALA A 15 13.53 2.38 -2.04
CA ALA A 15 13.60 2.39 -3.49
C ALA A 15 14.82 3.19 -3.98
N ASP A 16 15.55 2.66 -4.96
CA ASP A 16 16.65 3.38 -5.59
C ASP A 16 16.10 4.60 -6.36
N PRO A 17 16.46 5.84 -5.96
CA PRO A 17 15.97 7.05 -6.62
C PRO A 17 16.48 7.19 -8.07
N ASN A 18 17.54 6.48 -8.45
CA ASN A 18 18.17 6.59 -9.76
C ASN A 18 17.62 5.57 -10.77
N LYS A 19 16.81 4.60 -10.34
CA LYS A 19 16.23 3.61 -11.23
C LYS A 19 15.10 4.28 -12.02
N LEU A 20 15.30 4.45 -13.33
CA LEU A 20 14.29 4.96 -14.24
C LEU A 20 13.53 3.79 -14.86
N ILE A 21 12.22 3.91 -14.95
CA ILE A 21 11.39 2.98 -15.71
C ILE A 21 10.65 3.69 -16.83
N ASP A 22 10.46 2.98 -17.94
CA ASP A 22 9.65 3.45 -19.05
C ASP A 22 8.17 3.27 -18.71
N VAL A 23 7.42 4.38 -18.68
CA VAL A 23 5.97 4.38 -18.46
C VAL A 23 5.30 5.15 -19.57
N GLY A 24 4.29 4.55 -20.20
CA GLY A 24 3.54 5.23 -21.24
C GLY A 24 2.96 4.31 -22.28
N SER A 25 2.15 4.91 -23.15
CA SER A 25 1.53 4.25 -24.28
C SER A 25 2.54 4.16 -25.43
N TYR A 26 2.64 2.99 -26.09
CA TYR A 26 3.42 2.79 -27.32
C TYR A 26 2.81 3.48 -28.55
N ARG A 27 2.16 4.63 -28.35
CA ARG A 27 1.57 5.42 -29.42
C ARG A 27 2.70 6.07 -30.21
N MET A 28 2.80 5.67 -31.47
CA MET A 28 3.65 6.31 -32.48
C MET A 28 3.00 7.64 -32.86
N ASP A 29 3.79 8.72 -32.93
CA ASP A 29 3.35 9.95 -33.57
C ASP A 29 3.25 9.77 -35.10
N ALA A 30 2.69 10.77 -35.78
CA ALA A 30 2.51 10.73 -37.24
C ALA A 30 3.87 10.66 -37.98
N GLU A 31 4.95 11.06 -37.32
CA GLU A 31 6.33 10.98 -37.81
C GLU A 31 7.02 9.62 -37.52
N GLY A 32 6.34 8.67 -36.88
CA GLY A 32 6.86 7.33 -36.61
C GLY A 32 7.81 7.24 -35.41
N ASN A 33 7.89 8.29 -34.58
CA ASN A 33 8.63 8.26 -33.33
C ASN A 33 7.75 7.77 -32.19
N THR A 34 8.31 6.92 -31.35
CA THR A 34 7.64 6.40 -30.15
C THR A 34 7.96 7.32 -28.97
N LYS A 35 6.94 7.96 -28.37
CA LYS A 35 7.14 8.84 -27.21
C LYS A 35 7.30 8.02 -25.92
N HIS A 36 8.55 7.67 -25.62
CA HIS A 36 8.93 7.04 -24.36
C HIS A 36 9.03 8.07 -23.22
N LYS A 37 8.23 7.92 -22.17
CA LYS A 37 8.33 8.76 -20.97
C LYS A 37 9.00 7.96 -19.86
N LYS A 38 10.27 8.26 -19.61
CA LYS A 38 11.01 7.68 -18.48
C LYS A 38 10.69 8.45 -17.22
N VAL A 39 10.20 7.74 -16.20
CA VAL A 39 10.00 8.32 -14.86
C VAL A 39 10.86 7.58 -13.83
N PRO A 40 11.27 8.26 -12.75
CA PRO A 40 11.88 7.60 -11.61
C PRO A 40 10.95 6.51 -11.04
N LEU A 41 11.50 5.33 -10.72
CA LEU A 41 10.80 4.17 -10.19
C LEU A 41 9.96 4.54 -8.96
N ASN A 42 10.55 5.34 -8.05
CA ASN A 42 9.91 5.84 -6.84
C ASN A 42 8.68 6.74 -7.09
N ARG A 43 8.46 7.18 -8.33
CA ARG A 43 7.30 7.99 -8.77
C ARG A 43 6.41 7.26 -9.76
N SER A 44 6.74 6.04 -10.12
CA SER A 44 5.92 5.28 -11.06
C SER A 44 4.68 4.71 -10.36
N GLU A 45 3.53 4.85 -11.02
CA GLU A 45 2.26 4.27 -10.57
C GLU A 45 2.41 2.77 -10.34
N VAL A 46 2.99 2.04 -11.29
CA VAL A 46 3.18 0.59 -11.22
C VAL A 46 3.96 0.18 -9.96
N TYR A 47 5.06 0.87 -9.65
CA TYR A 47 5.85 0.56 -8.46
C TYR A 47 5.09 0.84 -7.16
N ILE A 48 4.33 1.94 -7.11
CA ILE A 48 3.52 2.26 -5.93
C ILE A 48 2.41 1.23 -5.76
N LEU A 49 1.81 0.73 -6.84
CA LEU A 49 0.81 -0.35 -6.80
C LEU A 49 1.40 -1.65 -6.25
N ASP A 50 2.56 -2.09 -6.76
CA ASP A 50 3.24 -3.28 -6.25
C ASP A 50 3.56 -3.17 -4.75
N LEU A 51 3.99 -1.98 -4.30
CA LEU A 51 4.23 -1.70 -2.89
C LEU A 51 2.94 -1.74 -2.06
N LEU A 52 1.86 -1.18 -2.59
CA LEU A 52 0.56 -1.17 -1.92
C LEU A 52 0.00 -2.59 -1.74
N ASP A 53 0.18 -3.47 -2.73
CA ASP A 53 -0.23 -4.87 -2.65
C ASP A 53 0.52 -5.60 -1.53
N GLY A 54 1.86 -5.45 -1.48
CA GLY A 54 2.67 -6.04 -0.41
C GLY A 54 2.35 -5.48 0.99
N ILE A 55 1.90 -4.23 1.08
CA ILE A 55 1.43 -3.63 2.34
C ILE A 55 0.04 -4.14 2.70
N CYS A 56 -0.85 -4.36 1.72
CA CYS A 56 -2.19 -4.89 1.94
C CYS A 56 -2.14 -6.25 2.64
N GLU A 57 -1.25 -7.12 2.19
CA GLU A 57 -1.02 -8.43 2.82
C GLU A 57 -0.56 -8.29 4.27
N LYS A 58 0.45 -7.44 4.53
CA LYS A 58 0.94 -7.17 5.89
C LYS A 58 -0.12 -6.56 6.81
N MET A 59 -1.06 -5.79 6.26
CA MET A 59 -2.14 -5.17 7.05
C MET A 59 -3.16 -6.20 7.57
N THR A 60 -3.19 -7.42 7.03
CA THR A 60 -4.03 -8.51 7.55
C THR A 60 -3.60 -8.99 8.93
N ASP A 61 -2.32 -8.79 9.27
CA ASP A 61 -1.73 -9.17 10.55
C ASP A 61 -1.97 -8.13 11.66
N TYR A 62 -2.54 -6.97 11.31
CA TYR A 62 -2.87 -5.92 12.27
C TYR A 62 -4.27 -6.15 12.84
N VAL A 63 -4.36 -6.13 14.17
CA VAL A 63 -5.61 -6.29 14.92
C VAL A 63 -5.89 -5.10 15.82
N ARG A 64 -7.17 -4.85 16.09
CA ARG A 64 -7.59 -3.96 17.17
C ARG A 64 -7.32 -4.67 18.49
N ALA A 65 -6.65 -3.96 19.40
CA ALA A 65 -6.40 -4.45 20.74
C ALA A 65 -6.61 -3.33 21.74
N THR A 66 -7.01 -3.69 22.95
CA THR A 66 -7.18 -2.75 24.06
C THR A 66 -6.02 -2.93 25.01
N LYS A 67 -5.34 -1.85 25.39
CA LYS A 67 -4.27 -1.92 26.39
C LYS A 67 -4.86 -2.24 27.77
N LYS A 68 -4.28 -3.22 28.46
CA LYS A 68 -4.71 -3.60 29.82
C LYS A 68 -4.49 -2.52 30.86
N SER A 69 -3.55 -1.61 30.63
CA SER A 69 -3.15 -0.60 31.60
C SER A 69 -4.11 0.60 31.70
N ASN A 70 -4.73 1.00 30.59
CA ASN A 70 -5.52 2.23 30.51
C ASN A 70 -6.80 2.08 29.68
N ASN A 71 -7.15 0.85 29.29
CA ASN A 71 -8.29 0.52 28.44
C ASN A 71 -8.32 1.30 27.11
N GLN A 72 -7.15 1.74 26.62
CA GLN A 72 -7.05 2.52 25.40
C GLN A 72 -7.04 1.60 24.17
N LEU A 73 -7.92 1.90 23.21
CA LEU A 73 -7.94 1.27 21.90
C LEU A 73 -6.62 1.55 21.16
N THR A 74 -5.98 0.49 20.69
CA THR A 74 -4.75 0.55 19.93
C THR A 74 -4.76 -0.49 18.80
N ILE A 75 -3.83 -0.36 17.86
CA ILE A 75 -3.64 -1.34 16.79
C ILE A 75 -2.34 -2.07 17.10
N LEU A 76 -2.40 -3.39 17.17
CA LEU A 76 -1.22 -4.24 17.38
C LEU A 76 -1.00 -5.09 16.14
N ASN A 77 0.24 -5.13 15.65
CA ASN A 77 0.64 -6.15 14.68
C ASN A 77 0.90 -7.47 15.43
N LEU A 78 0.20 -8.54 15.04
CA LEU A 78 0.37 -9.88 15.61
C LEU A 78 1.75 -10.47 15.32
N MET A 79 2.35 -10.10 14.19
CA MET A 79 3.65 -10.58 13.74
C MET A 79 4.67 -9.45 13.71
N SER A 80 5.66 -9.49 14.60
CA SER A 80 6.72 -8.47 14.60
C SER A 80 7.75 -8.69 13.48
N SER A 81 7.83 -9.91 12.95
CA SER A 81 8.73 -10.37 11.89
C SER A 81 8.10 -11.66 11.29
N PRO A 82 8.47 -12.10 10.07
CA PRO A 82 7.91 -13.31 9.48
C PRO A 82 8.05 -14.51 10.43
N GLY A 83 6.92 -15.02 10.92
CA GLY A 83 6.88 -16.16 11.84
C GLY A 83 7.18 -15.86 13.32
N ILE A 84 7.45 -14.60 13.71
CA ILE A 84 7.68 -14.23 15.12
C ILE A 84 6.45 -13.50 15.67
N MET A 85 5.79 -14.15 16.64
CA MET A 85 4.68 -13.59 17.41
C MET A 85 5.13 -12.35 18.20
N ASN A 86 4.32 -11.29 18.19
CA ASN A 86 4.67 -10.03 18.85
C ASN A 86 4.63 -10.16 20.39
N PRO A 87 5.74 -9.94 21.12
CA PRO A 87 5.78 -10.07 22.58
C PRO A 87 4.84 -9.11 23.32
N ARG A 88 4.45 -8.00 22.66
CA ARG A 88 3.53 -7.01 23.21
C ARG A 88 2.07 -7.49 23.26
N MET A 89 1.77 -8.67 22.70
CA MET A 89 0.46 -9.32 22.83
C MET A 89 0.08 -9.59 24.28
N LYS A 90 1.04 -9.77 25.19
CA LYS A 90 0.76 -10.01 26.62
C LYS A 90 0.08 -8.80 27.29
N GLU A 91 0.40 -7.60 26.84
CA GLU A 91 0.00 -6.32 27.44
C GLU A 91 -1.36 -5.81 26.94
N VAL A 92 -1.92 -6.47 25.92
CA VAL A 92 -3.15 -6.05 25.27
C VAL A 92 -4.16 -7.19 25.23
N ASP A 93 -5.44 -6.84 25.23
CA ASP A 93 -6.53 -7.76 24.94
C ASP A 93 -6.95 -7.57 23.49
N ILE A 94 -6.82 -8.63 22.69
CA ILE A 94 -7.14 -8.61 21.26
C ILE A 94 -8.65 -8.66 21.11
N ILE A 95 -9.21 -7.66 20.42
CA ILE A 95 -10.61 -7.67 20.01
C ILE A 95 -10.65 -8.45 18.69
N GLN A 96 -11.28 -9.63 18.72
CA GLN A 96 -11.48 -10.44 17.52
C GLN A 96 -12.60 -9.84 16.68
N ASP A 97 -12.28 -8.76 16.00
CA ASP A 97 -13.16 -8.13 15.02
C ASP A 97 -12.84 -8.71 13.65
N SER A 98 -13.64 -9.69 13.23
CA SER A 98 -13.58 -10.28 11.88
C SER A 98 -13.85 -9.27 10.76
N ASP A 99 -14.27 -8.07 11.12
CA ASP A 99 -14.66 -7.02 10.19
C ASP A 99 -13.52 -6.03 9.93
N LEU A 100 -12.52 -5.94 10.82
CA LEU A 100 -11.42 -5.00 10.63
C LEU A 100 -10.47 -5.43 9.51
N ASN A 101 -10.07 -6.70 9.49
CA ASN A 101 -9.20 -7.24 8.46
C ASN A 101 -9.87 -7.15 7.07
N LYS A 102 -11.17 -7.44 7.00
CA LYS A 102 -11.99 -7.29 5.79
C LYS A 102 -12.13 -5.83 5.37
N SER A 103 -12.40 -4.93 6.31
CA SER A 103 -12.54 -3.49 6.03
C SER A 103 -11.24 -2.87 5.53
N LEU A 104 -10.10 -3.31 6.07
CA LEU A 104 -8.77 -2.87 5.61
C LEU A 104 -8.47 -3.32 4.18
N GLN A 105 -8.71 -4.60 3.86
CA GLN A 105 -8.61 -5.08 2.47
C GLN A 105 -9.55 -4.30 1.55
N HIS A 106 -10.79 -4.06 1.98
CA HIS A 106 -11.75 -3.29 1.20
C HIS A 106 -11.27 -1.86 0.90
N TYR A 107 -10.60 -1.21 1.86
CA TYR A 107 -10.13 0.16 1.69
C TYR A 107 -8.94 0.24 0.71
N VAL A 108 -8.04 -0.74 0.73
CA VAL A 108 -6.92 -0.80 -0.23
C VAL A 108 -7.43 -1.14 -1.63
N SER A 109 -8.34 -2.13 -1.75
CA SER A 109 -8.98 -2.45 -3.03
C SER A 109 -9.78 -1.26 -3.56
N ALA A 110 -10.51 -0.53 -2.72
CA ALA A 110 -11.23 0.67 -3.14
C ALA A 110 -10.27 1.76 -3.65
N ALA A 111 -9.13 1.98 -2.98
CA ALA A 111 -8.11 2.93 -3.45
C ALA A 111 -7.52 2.51 -4.81
N TYR A 112 -7.27 1.22 -5.01
CA TYR A 112 -6.84 0.64 -6.29
C TYR A 112 -7.88 0.87 -7.40
N TYR A 113 -9.15 0.58 -7.14
CA TYR A 113 -10.24 0.83 -8.08
C TYR A 113 -10.43 2.31 -8.40
N ILE A 114 -10.33 3.20 -7.41
CA ILE A 114 -10.41 4.65 -7.62
C ILE A 114 -9.24 5.14 -8.47
N TRP A 115 -8.03 4.62 -8.24
CA TRP A 115 -6.87 4.95 -9.07
C TRP A 115 -7.09 4.48 -10.50
N ILE A 116 -7.40 3.20 -10.74
CA ILE A 116 -7.65 2.65 -12.08
C ILE A 116 -8.75 3.42 -12.80
N PHE A 117 -9.90 3.64 -12.16
CA PHE A 117 -10.99 4.40 -12.79
C PHE A 117 -10.59 5.86 -13.04
N GLY A 118 -9.80 6.46 -12.15
CA GLY A 118 -9.25 7.80 -12.30
C GLY A 118 -8.27 7.92 -13.48
N THR A 119 -7.30 7.01 -13.62
CA THR A 119 -6.38 6.97 -14.78
C THR A 119 -7.12 6.60 -16.06
N PHE A 120 -8.10 5.69 -16.02
CA PHE A 120 -8.88 5.31 -17.20
C PHE A 120 -9.76 6.45 -17.71
N LEU A 121 -10.33 7.27 -16.81
CA LEU A 121 -11.02 8.51 -17.19
C LEU A 121 -10.03 9.56 -17.74
N PHE A 122 -8.87 9.74 -17.11
CA PHE A 122 -7.87 10.72 -17.56
C PHE A 122 -7.22 10.36 -18.90
N ILE A 123 -7.11 9.07 -19.23
CA ILE A 123 -6.56 8.59 -20.51
C ILE A 123 -7.62 8.62 -21.63
N ASN A 124 -8.92 8.59 -21.33
CA ASN A 124 -10.00 8.67 -22.33
C ASN A 124 -10.56 10.08 -22.56
N LEU A 125 -10.18 11.07 -21.73
CA LEU A 125 -10.58 12.47 -21.89
C LEU A 125 -9.49 13.39 -22.48
N TYR A 126 -8.37 12.85 -22.96
CA TYR A 126 -7.32 13.61 -23.65
C TYR A 126 -6.79 12.88 -24.89
#